data_AF-A0A1A7PRL9-F1
#
_entry.id   AF-A0A1A7PRL9-F1
#
_cell.length_a   1.000
_cell.length_b   1.000
_cell.length_c   1.000
_cell.angle_alpha   90.00
_cell.angle_beta   90.00
_cell.angle_gamma   90.00
#
_symmetry.space_group_name_H-M   'P 1'
#
loop_
_entity.id
_entity.type
_entity.pdbx_description
1 polymer ?
#
loop_
_entity_poly.entity_id
_entity_poly.type
_entity_poly.pdbx_seq_one_letter_code
_entity_poly.pdbx_strand_id
1 'polypeptide(L)'
;MQSSEVISIVALLVSIIAIPIGYFLGARNARHNAHNEAIDSLQELCNKIFEDALRVHKQAASLNEGDFHLMIAYHKRLQGKCTEIMELAQNDFYPNIEIREVKKVTTNQLFSDDLTVRNIAIRSLIYKLHAVHSKYHKKFI
;
A
#
# COMPACT_ATOMS: atom_id res chain seq x y z
N MET A 1 -18.34 55.11 -11.26
CA MET A 1 -17.68 53.87 -11.70
C MET A 1 -18.32 53.41 -12.97
N GLN A 2 -17.54 53.30 -14.05
CA GLN A 2 -18.02 52.70 -15.29
C GLN A 2 -18.20 51.19 -15.08
N SER A 3 -19.17 50.58 -15.75
CA SER A 3 -19.44 49.14 -15.64
C SER A 3 -18.19 48.29 -15.94
N SER A 4 -17.30 48.78 -16.80
CA SER A 4 -16.00 48.17 -17.11
C SER A 4 -15.05 48.09 -15.90
N GLU A 5 -15.02 49.12 -15.05
CA GLU A 5 -14.19 49.14 -13.84
C GLU A 5 -14.71 48.15 -12.80
N VAL A 6 -16.03 48.05 -12.64
CA VAL A 6 -16.68 47.06 -11.75
C VAL A 6 -16.34 45.64 -12.20
N ILE A 7 -16.48 45.36 -13.51
CA ILE A 7 -16.18 44.05 -14.08
C ILE A 7 -14.70 43.70 -13.90
N SER A 8 -13.80 44.66 -14.12
CA SER A 8 -12.36 44.48 -13.95
C SER A 8 -11.98 44.14 -12.50
N ILE A 9 -12.54 44.85 -11.52
CA ILE A 9 -12.29 44.61 -10.09
C ILE A 9 -12.82 43.23 -9.67
N VAL A 10 -14.01 42.84 -10.14
CA VAL A 10 -14.58 41.51 -9.86
C VAL A 10 -13.74 40.41 -10.51
N ALA A 11 -13.31 40.58 -11.75
CA ALA A 11 -12.44 39.62 -12.42
C ALA A 11 -11.08 39.47 -11.70
N LEU A 12 -10.53 40.56 -11.18
CA LEU A 12 -9.29 40.55 -10.39
C LEU A 12 -9.48 39.79 -9.05
N LEU A 13 -10.60 40.00 -8.37
CA LEU A 13 -10.90 39.26 -7.14
C LEU A 13 -11.07 37.76 -7.41
N VAL A 14 -11.73 37.40 -8.51
CA VAL A 14 -11.85 35.99 -8.93
C VAL A 14 -10.47 35.41 -9.25
N SER A 15 -9.58 36.12 -9.93
CA SER A 15 -8.25 35.57 -10.24
C SER A 15 -7.40 35.37 -8.98
N ILE A 16 -7.45 36.31 -8.03
CA ILE A 16 -6.69 36.25 -6.78
C ILE A 16 -7.21 35.13 -5.85
N ILE A 17 -8.50 34.82 -5.89
CA ILE A 17 -9.12 33.85 -4.96
C ILE A 17 -9.32 32.47 -5.61
N ALA A 18 -9.88 32.42 -6.82
CA ALA A 18 -10.24 31.15 -7.46
C ALA A 18 -9.01 30.35 -7.92
N ILE A 19 -7.94 31.02 -8.39
CA ILE A 19 -6.74 30.32 -8.87
C ILE A 19 -6.00 29.62 -7.71
N PRO A 20 -5.72 30.28 -6.56
CA PRO A 20 -5.08 29.60 -5.44
C PRO A 20 -5.93 28.49 -4.84
N ILE A 21 -7.24 28.68 -4.73
CA ILE A 21 -8.15 27.64 -4.23
C ILE A 21 -8.17 26.45 -5.19
N GLY A 22 -8.25 26.69 -6.50
CA GLY A 22 -8.21 25.65 -7.52
C GLY A 22 -6.89 24.87 -7.49
N TYR A 23 -5.76 25.56 -7.35
CA TYR A 23 -4.45 24.91 -7.20
C TYR A 23 -4.36 24.08 -5.92
N PHE A 24 -4.84 24.60 -4.79
CA PHE A 24 -4.83 23.90 -3.51
C PHE A 24 -5.71 22.64 -3.53
N LEU A 25 -6.93 22.75 -4.05
CA LEU A 25 -7.84 21.61 -4.22
C LEU A 25 -7.28 20.58 -5.21
N GLY A 26 -6.71 21.03 -6.33
CA GLY A 26 -6.06 20.14 -7.30
C GLY A 26 -4.88 19.39 -6.71
N ALA A 27 -4.00 20.07 -5.97
CA ALA A 27 -2.86 19.46 -5.31
C ALA A 27 -3.29 18.46 -4.22
N ARG A 28 -4.34 18.78 -3.46
CA ARG A 28 -4.93 17.87 -2.47
C ARG A 28 -5.51 16.62 -3.14
N ASN A 29 -6.27 16.81 -4.22
CA ASN A 29 -6.89 15.71 -4.95
C ASN A 29 -5.82 14.78 -5.57
N ALA A 30 -4.77 15.34 -6.17
CA ALA A 30 -3.66 14.57 -6.71
C ALA A 30 -2.97 13.69 -5.64
N ARG A 31 -2.77 14.22 -4.43
CA ARG A 31 -2.23 13.44 -3.29
C ARG A 31 -3.18 12.34 -2.84
N HIS A 32 -4.48 12.63 -2.72
CA HIS A 32 -5.48 11.63 -2.33
C HIS A 32 -5.56 10.50 -3.37
N ASN A 33 -5.48 10.84 -4.66
CA ASN A 33 -5.46 9.85 -5.74
C ASN A 33 -4.20 8.98 -5.67
N ALA A 34 -3.02 9.57 -5.53
CA ALA A 34 -1.77 8.83 -5.39
C ALA A 34 -1.78 7.90 -4.16
N HIS A 35 -2.32 8.36 -3.03
CA HIS A 35 -2.51 7.54 -1.82
C HIS A 35 -3.44 6.35 -2.06
N ASN A 36 -4.57 6.57 -2.74
CA ASN A 36 -5.52 5.50 -3.06
C ASN A 36 -4.92 4.48 -4.04
N GLU A 37 -4.19 4.95 -5.05
CA GLU A 37 -3.48 4.09 -6.00
C GLU A 37 -2.39 3.26 -5.31
N ALA A 38 -1.67 3.84 -4.35
CA ALA A 38 -0.70 3.10 -3.53
C ALA A 38 -1.37 2.01 -2.67
N ILE A 39 -2.57 2.26 -2.13
CA ILE A 39 -3.38 1.25 -1.43
C ILE A 39 -3.82 0.13 -2.38
N ASP A 40 -4.27 0.45 -3.59
CA ASP A 40 -4.67 -0.54 -4.58
C ASP A 40 -3.47 -1.40 -5.01
N SER A 41 -2.32 -0.77 -5.25
CA SER A 41 -1.04 -1.45 -5.53
C SER A 41 -0.58 -2.34 -4.37
N LEU A 42 -0.83 -1.94 -3.12
CA LEU A 42 -0.56 -2.78 -1.95
C LEU A 42 -1.43 -4.04 -1.95
N GLN A 43 -2.72 -3.93 -2.29
CA GLN A 43 -3.61 -5.08 -2.37
C GLN A 43 -3.17 -6.06 -3.47
N GLU A 44 -2.79 -5.55 -4.64
CA GLU A 44 -2.22 -6.38 -5.72
C GLU A 44 -0.94 -7.09 -5.27
N LEU A 45 -0.05 -6.38 -4.56
CA LEU A 45 1.17 -6.97 -4.01
C LEU A 45 0.86 -8.08 -3.01
N CYS A 46 -0.09 -7.87 -2.10
CA CYS A 46 -0.52 -8.91 -1.16
C CYS A 46 -1.04 -10.16 -1.87
N ASN A 47 -1.88 -9.99 -2.90
CA ASN A 47 -2.36 -11.12 -3.70
C ASN A 47 -1.21 -11.87 -4.38
N LYS A 48 -0.25 -11.14 -4.98
CA LYS A 48 0.93 -11.73 -5.62
C LYS A 48 1.81 -12.50 -4.65
N ILE A 49 2.05 -11.96 -3.45
CA ILE A 49 2.80 -12.65 -2.39
C ILE A 49 2.12 -13.95 -2.02
N PHE A 50 0.79 -13.94 -1.89
CA PHE A 50 0.02 -15.13 -1.56
C PHE A 50 0.06 -16.19 -2.67
N GLU A 51 -0.11 -15.79 -3.94
CA GLU A 51 -0.03 -16.68 -5.10
C GLU A 51 1.33 -17.35 -5.23
N ASP A 52 2.41 -16.59 -5.09
CA ASP A 52 3.76 -17.14 -5.15
C ASP A 52 4.07 -18.02 -3.93
N ALA A 53 3.61 -17.65 -2.73
CA ALA A 53 3.74 -18.52 -1.55
C ALA A 53 2.98 -19.84 -1.72
N LEU A 54 1.79 -19.82 -2.34
CA LEU A 54 1.04 -21.01 -2.71
C LEU A 54 1.81 -21.87 -3.72
N ARG A 55 2.47 -21.26 -4.71
CA ARG A 55 3.31 -21.97 -5.67
C ARG A 55 4.46 -22.69 -4.96
N VAL A 56 5.18 -21.99 -4.08
CA VAL A 56 6.27 -22.56 -3.28
C VAL A 56 5.77 -23.73 -2.43
N HIS A 57 4.61 -23.57 -1.77
CA HIS A 57 4.02 -24.64 -0.97
C HIS A 57 3.66 -25.89 -1.80
N LYS A 58 3.13 -25.72 -3.01
CA LYS A 58 2.84 -26.83 -3.93
C LYS A 58 4.11 -27.52 -4.45
N GLN A 59 5.21 -26.78 -4.55
CA GLN A 59 6.51 -27.26 -5.02
C GLN A 59 7.42 -27.75 -3.87
N ALA A 60 6.90 -27.84 -2.64
CA ALA A 60 7.68 -28.11 -1.42
C ALA A 60 8.47 -29.44 -1.39
N ALA A 61 8.35 -30.29 -2.41
CA ALA A 61 9.24 -31.44 -2.60
C ALA A 61 10.70 -31.02 -2.91
N SER A 62 10.92 -29.80 -3.40
CA SER A 62 12.24 -29.22 -3.64
C SER A 62 12.28 -27.78 -3.10
N LEU A 63 12.49 -27.62 -1.79
CA LEU A 63 12.68 -26.31 -1.18
C LEU A 63 13.93 -25.66 -1.80
N ASN A 64 13.72 -24.67 -2.66
CA ASN A 64 14.79 -23.97 -3.36
C ASN A 64 15.18 -22.71 -2.57
N GLU A 65 16.48 -22.50 -2.37
CA GLU A 65 17.03 -21.29 -1.75
C GLU A 65 16.58 -20.01 -2.49
N GLY A 66 16.39 -20.10 -3.82
CA GLY A 66 15.84 -19.01 -4.63
C GLY A 66 14.43 -18.58 -4.20
N ASP A 67 13.57 -19.52 -3.81
CA ASP A 67 12.21 -19.20 -3.36
C ASP A 67 12.22 -18.53 -1.97
N PHE A 68 13.15 -18.92 -1.10
CA PHE A 68 13.35 -18.27 0.19
C PHE A 68 13.76 -16.80 0.02
N HIS A 69 14.73 -16.53 -0.86
CA HIS A 69 15.15 -15.17 -1.17
C HIS A 69 14.05 -14.36 -1.86
N LEU A 70 13.25 -15.00 -2.72
CA LEU A 70 12.08 -14.36 -3.34
C LEU A 70 11.08 -13.90 -2.27
N MET A 71 10.77 -14.75 -1.29
CA MET A 71 9.86 -14.39 -0.18
C MET A 71 10.41 -13.27 0.71
N ILE A 72 11.72 -13.21 0.91
CA ILE A 72 12.37 -12.08 1.59
C ILE A 72 12.26 -10.80 0.74
N ALA A 73 12.50 -10.87 -0.56
CA ALA A 73 12.39 -9.73 -1.46
C ALA A 73 10.96 -9.18 -1.47
N TYR A 74 9.96 -10.07 -1.46
CA TYR A 74 8.55 -9.69 -1.30
C TYR A 74 8.27 -8.99 0.00
N HIS A 75 8.79 -9.50 1.11
CA HIS A 75 8.66 -8.83 2.40
C HIS A 75 9.28 -7.41 2.37
N LYS A 76 10.45 -7.24 1.74
CA LYS A 76 11.07 -5.91 1.57
C LYS A 76 10.25 -4.98 0.69
N ARG A 77 9.67 -5.50 -0.40
CA ARG A 77 8.78 -4.74 -1.27
C ARG A 77 7.51 -4.31 -0.53
N LEU A 78 6.95 -5.18 0.32
CA LEU A 78 5.81 -4.87 1.18
C LEU A 78 6.14 -3.75 2.17
N GLN A 79 7.33 -3.79 2.80
CA GLN A 79 7.82 -2.72 3.66
C GLN A 79 7.93 -1.38 2.91
N GLY A 80 8.48 -1.41 1.69
CA GLY A 80 8.60 -0.23 0.83
C GLY A 80 7.24 0.39 0.52
N LYS A 81 6.26 -0.42 0.12
CA LYS A 81 4.90 0.06 -0.17
C LYS A 81 4.19 0.63 1.06
N CYS A 82 4.38 0.02 2.23
CA CYS A 82 3.84 0.56 3.48
C CYS A 82 4.46 1.93 3.84
N THR A 83 5.76 2.11 3.55
CA THR A 83 6.46 3.38 3.78
C THR A 83 5.97 4.47 2.81
N GLU A 84 5.80 4.12 1.54
CA GLU A 84 5.24 5.01 0.51
C GLU A 84 3.83 5.51 0.90
N ILE A 85 2.96 4.61 1.39
CA ILE A 85 1.61 4.99 1.84
C ILE A 85 1.67 5.92 3.06
N MET A 86 2.59 5.66 4.00
CA MET A 86 2.81 6.50 5.19
C MET A 86 3.23 7.93 4.78
N GLU A 87 4.18 8.04 3.85
CA GLU A 87 4.67 9.33 3.32
C GLU A 87 3.57 10.10 2.59
N LEU A 88 2.79 9.43 1.74
CA LEU A 88 1.64 10.01 1.03
C LEU A 88 0.51 10.44 1.98
N ALA A 89 0.31 9.68 3.06
CA ALA A 89 -0.70 9.97 4.06
C ALA A 89 -0.33 11.14 4.97
N GLN A 90 0.95 11.52 5.04
CA GLN A 90 1.52 12.48 5.99
C GLN A 90 1.17 12.13 7.45
N ASN A 91 1.29 10.85 7.79
CA ASN A 91 0.98 10.29 9.09
C ASN A 91 2.14 9.40 9.55
N ASP A 92 2.41 9.33 10.85
CA ASP A 92 3.44 8.47 11.46
C ASP A 92 2.97 7.00 11.64
N PHE A 93 1.83 6.62 11.07
CA PHE A 93 1.30 5.27 11.22
C PHE A 93 1.99 4.28 10.28
N TYR A 94 2.60 3.24 10.87
CA TYR A 94 3.19 2.11 10.16
C TYR A 94 2.87 0.77 10.86
N PRO A 95 2.35 -0.24 10.15
CA PRO A 95 1.90 -1.52 10.73
C PRO A 95 3.07 -2.48 11.01
N ASN A 96 3.93 -2.09 11.95
CA ASN A 96 5.14 -2.83 12.32
C ASN A 96 4.85 -4.29 12.74
N ILE A 97 3.78 -4.50 13.49
CA ILE A 97 3.43 -5.80 14.05
C ILE A 97 2.97 -6.74 12.93
N GLU A 98 2.07 -6.27 12.08
CA GLU A 98 1.49 -7.04 10.98
C GLU A 98 2.57 -7.41 9.95
N ILE A 99 3.47 -6.48 9.61
CA ILE A 99 4.60 -6.72 8.73
C ILE A 99 5.56 -7.76 9.31
N ARG A 100 5.86 -7.68 10.61
CA ARG A 100 6.70 -8.68 11.29
C ARG A 100 6.05 -10.06 11.27
N GLU A 101 4.75 -10.13 11.46
CA GLU A 101 4.00 -11.38 11.40
C GLU A 101 3.99 -11.98 10.01
N VAL A 102 3.83 -11.18 8.95
CA VAL A 102 3.98 -11.63 7.56
C VAL A 102 5.38 -12.19 7.33
N LYS A 103 6.44 -11.52 7.79
CA LYS A 103 7.82 -12.03 7.68
C LYS A 103 7.98 -13.43 8.26
N LYS A 104 7.49 -13.63 9.49
CA LYS A 104 7.59 -14.94 10.18
C LYS A 104 6.91 -16.04 9.35
N VAL A 105 5.77 -15.74 8.73
CA VAL A 105 5.05 -16.72 7.93
C VAL A 105 5.78 -17.00 6.63
N THR A 106 6.19 -15.97 5.90
CA THR A 106 6.83 -16.12 4.58
C THR A 106 8.23 -16.70 4.65
N THR A 107 8.95 -16.58 5.77
CA THR A 107 10.30 -17.16 5.92
C THR A 107 10.30 -18.43 6.79
N ASN A 108 9.83 -18.35 8.04
CA ASN A 108 10.08 -19.43 9.00
C ASN A 108 9.04 -20.55 8.89
N GLN A 109 7.77 -20.20 8.66
CA GLN A 109 6.68 -21.18 8.67
C GLN A 109 6.49 -21.84 7.30
N LEU A 110 6.63 -21.07 6.21
CA LEU A 110 6.47 -21.58 4.85
C LEU A 110 7.56 -22.58 4.46
N PHE A 111 8.78 -22.42 4.97
CA PHE A 111 9.94 -23.26 4.70
C PHE A 111 10.26 -24.25 5.84
N SER A 112 9.30 -24.49 6.75
CA SER A 112 9.44 -25.48 7.81
C SER A 112 9.47 -26.90 7.25
N ASP A 113 10.22 -27.80 7.90
CA ASP A 113 10.26 -29.23 7.55
C ASP A 113 8.90 -29.90 7.78
N ASP A 114 8.14 -29.42 8.77
CA ASP A 114 6.82 -29.93 9.12
C ASP A 114 5.73 -29.46 8.13
N LEU A 115 5.13 -30.43 7.43
CA LEU A 115 4.01 -30.22 6.50
C LEU A 115 2.81 -29.53 7.17
N THR A 116 2.54 -29.86 8.44
CA THR A 116 1.44 -29.30 9.22
C THR A 116 1.64 -27.80 9.43
N VAL A 117 2.88 -27.40 9.78
CA VAL A 117 3.27 -26.00 9.93
C VAL A 117 3.17 -25.27 8.59
N ARG A 118 3.63 -25.85 7.48
CA ARG A 118 3.50 -25.22 6.14
C ARG A 118 2.06 -25.01 5.72
N ASN A 119 1.17 -25.97 5.98
CA ASN A 119 -0.26 -25.86 5.70
C ASN A 119 -0.92 -24.73 6.50
N ILE A 120 -0.58 -24.62 7.79
CA ILE A 120 -1.05 -23.53 8.65
C ILE A 120 -0.47 -22.19 8.17
N ALA A 121 0.78 -22.15 7.73
CA ALA A 121 1.46 -20.96 7.24
C ALA A 121 0.66 -20.32 6.09
N ILE A 122 0.35 -21.11 5.05
CA ILE A 122 -0.42 -20.63 3.88
C ILE A 122 -1.80 -20.09 4.28
N ARG A 123 -2.54 -20.82 5.14
CA ARG A 123 -3.85 -20.35 5.61
C ARG A 123 -3.72 -19.04 6.39
N SER A 124 -2.74 -18.97 7.29
CA SER A 124 -2.50 -17.78 8.11
C SER A 124 -2.00 -16.58 7.30
N LEU A 125 -1.32 -16.81 6.18
CA LEU A 125 -0.74 -15.77 5.34
C LEU A 125 -1.81 -14.85 4.77
N ILE A 126 -2.95 -15.40 4.31
CA ILE A 126 -4.09 -14.61 3.80
C ILE A 126 -4.57 -13.62 4.87
N TYR A 127 -4.82 -14.12 6.09
CA TYR A 127 -5.33 -13.29 7.17
C TYR A 127 -4.33 -12.20 7.58
N LYS A 128 -3.03 -12.52 7.59
CA LYS A 128 -1.97 -11.57 7.94
C LYS A 128 -1.77 -10.50 6.86
N LEU A 129 -1.82 -10.87 5.59
CA LEU A 129 -1.75 -9.91 4.48
C LEU A 129 -2.99 -9.01 4.46
N HIS A 130 -4.17 -9.57 4.72
CA HIS A 130 -5.40 -8.78 4.87
C HIS A 130 -5.31 -7.81 6.05
N ALA A 131 -4.72 -8.24 7.18
CA ALA A 131 -4.52 -7.39 8.34
C ALA A 131 -3.56 -6.21 8.06
N VAL A 132 -2.55 -6.39 7.20
CA VAL A 132 -1.70 -5.27 6.74
C VAL A 132 -2.53 -4.27 5.92
N HIS A 133 -3.30 -4.77 4.95
CA HIS A 133 -4.10 -3.93 4.07
C HIS A 133 -5.18 -3.15 4.83
N SER A 134 -5.89 -3.79 5.76
CA SER A 134 -7.01 -3.18 6.49
C SER A 134 -6.61 -2.01 7.40
N LYS A 135 -5.32 -1.80 7.65
CA LYS A 135 -4.84 -0.61 8.38
C LYS A 135 -4.86 0.66 7.54
N TYR A 136 -4.85 0.53 6.22
CA TYR A 136 -4.86 1.66 5.31
C TYR A 136 -6.26 1.92 4.79
N HIS A 137 -6.69 3.17 4.91
CA HIS A 137 -8.01 3.61 4.48
C HIS A 137 -7.86 4.54 3.28
N LYS A 138 -8.74 4.34 2.28
CA LYS A 138 -8.83 5.26 1.15
C LYS A 138 -9.33 6.62 1.61
N LYS A 139 -8.77 7.68 1.01
CA LYS A 139 -9.19 9.07 1.26
C LYS A 139 -10.15 9.49 0.14
N PHE A 140 -11.25 10.14 0.51
CA PHE A 140 -12.19 10.70 -0.47
C PHE A 140 -11.61 11.96 -1.11
N ILE A 141 -11.96 12.16 -2.38
CA ILE A 141 -11.67 13.35 -3.19
C ILE A 141 -12.33 14.57 -2.56
#